data_AF-A0A3R8U4F8-F1
#
_entry.id   AF-A0A3R8U4F8-F1
#
_cell.length_a   1.000
_cell.length_b   1.000
_cell.length_c   1.000
_cell.angle_alpha   90.00
_cell.angle_beta   90.00
_cell.angle_gamma   90.00
#
_symmetry.space_group_name_H-M   'P 1'
#
loop_
_entity.id
_entity.type
_entity.pdbx_description
1 polymer ?
#
loop_
_entity_poly.entity_id
_entity_poly.type
_entity_poly.pdbx_seq_one_letter_code
_entity_poly.pdbx_strand_id
1 'polypeptide(L)'
;MTAFAPVYTLHVLAALIWVGGMFFAWMILRPAVISALDGPSRLKLWVEVLPRFFVWVWAVVVVLPITGIGMIQLHFTSFETAPRYVQVMMGLYVVMVALFLRIHSLQLPELRRAVEGAQWAEAAAAQGSIRRLVGFNLIVGLAVVAIAAARPTF
;
A
#
# COMPACT_ATOMS: atom_id res chain seq x y z
N MET A 1 -11.22 -26.38 -12.81
CA MET A 1 -10.67 -25.54 -11.72
C MET A 1 -11.84 -24.87 -11.00
N THR A 2 -11.89 -24.88 -9.68
CA THR A 2 -12.95 -24.16 -8.95
C THR A 2 -12.83 -22.66 -9.21
N ALA A 3 -13.96 -21.94 -9.25
CA ALA A 3 -13.96 -20.48 -9.44
C ALA A 3 -13.14 -19.73 -8.37
N PHE A 4 -12.93 -20.35 -7.21
CA PHE A 4 -12.11 -19.83 -6.12
C PHE A 4 -10.64 -19.62 -6.49
N ALA A 5 -10.01 -20.57 -7.20
CA ALA A 5 -8.57 -20.52 -7.48
C ALA A 5 -8.11 -19.25 -8.23
N PRO A 6 -8.73 -18.85 -9.36
CA PRO A 6 -8.34 -17.62 -10.04
C PRO A 6 -8.61 -16.36 -9.21
N VAL A 7 -9.69 -16.33 -8.41
CA VAL A 7 -10.02 -15.19 -7.54
C VAL A 7 -8.98 -15.04 -6.43
N TYR A 8 -8.60 -16.15 -5.78
CA TYR A 8 -7.55 -16.16 -4.76
C TYR A 8 -6.20 -15.72 -5.33
N THR A 9 -5.81 -16.24 -6.50
CA THR A 9 -4.57 -15.83 -7.17
C THR A 9 -4.56 -14.32 -7.43
N LEU A 10 -5.64 -13.77 -7.99
CA LEU A 10 -5.75 -12.34 -8.24
C LEU A 10 -5.66 -11.51 -6.94
N HIS A 11 -6.32 -11.98 -5.87
CA HIS A 11 -6.28 -11.33 -4.57
C HIS A 11 -4.84 -11.26 -4.01
N VAL A 12 -4.11 -12.39 -4.05
CA VAL A 12 -2.73 -12.47 -3.57
C VAL A 12 -1.80 -11.61 -4.43
N LEU A 13 -1.95 -11.61 -5.75
CA LEU A 13 -1.16 -10.75 -6.63
C LEU A 13 -1.40 -9.26 -6.36
N ALA A 14 -2.65 -8.86 -6.11
CA ALA A 14 -2.99 -7.48 -5.74
C ALA A 14 -2.31 -7.08 -4.41
N ALA A 15 -2.38 -7.95 -3.38
CA ALA A 15 -1.68 -7.73 -2.12
C ALA A 15 -0.15 -7.64 -2.30
N LEU A 16 0.43 -8.51 -3.14
CA LEU A 16 1.86 -8.52 -3.45
C LEU A 16 2.32 -7.22 -4.12
N ILE A 17 1.55 -6.71 -5.10
CA ILE A 17 1.89 -5.45 -5.79
C ILE A 17 1.96 -4.29 -4.79
N TRP A 18 0.98 -4.19 -3.89
CA TRP A 18 0.93 -3.07 -2.96
C TRP A 18 1.96 -3.20 -1.83
N VAL A 19 1.97 -4.32 -1.11
CA VAL A 19 2.90 -4.53 0.02
C VAL A 19 4.34 -4.64 -0.48
N GLY A 20 4.57 -5.41 -1.56
CA GLY A 20 5.87 -5.55 -2.19
C GLY A 20 6.39 -4.23 -2.78
N GLY A 21 5.52 -3.44 -3.41
CA GLY A 21 5.89 -2.11 -3.90
C GLY A 21 6.30 -1.15 -2.78
N MET A 22 5.58 -1.16 -1.64
CA MET A 22 5.98 -0.39 -0.46
C MET A 22 7.30 -0.88 0.12
N PHE A 23 7.50 -2.21 0.21
CA PHE A 23 8.76 -2.79 0.68
C PHE A 23 9.93 -2.35 -0.22
N PHE A 24 9.77 -2.47 -1.55
CA PHE A 24 10.78 -2.03 -2.50
C PHE A 24 11.09 -0.54 -2.36
N ALA A 25 10.06 0.32 -2.28
CA ALA A 25 10.23 1.76 -2.13
C ALA A 25 11.02 2.11 -0.85
N TRP A 26 10.75 1.42 0.26
CA TRP A 26 11.33 1.72 1.55
C TRP A 26 12.73 1.13 1.76
N MET A 27 12.93 -0.13 1.36
CA MET A 27 14.15 -0.89 1.62
C MET A 27 15.18 -0.81 0.51
N ILE A 28 14.76 -0.66 -0.74
CA ILE A 28 15.64 -0.76 -1.89
C ILE A 28 15.82 0.61 -2.54
N LEU A 29 14.71 1.22 -2.99
CA LEU A 29 14.75 2.47 -3.74
C LEU A 29 15.30 3.61 -2.89
N ARG A 30 14.86 3.75 -1.63
CA ARG A 30 15.30 4.86 -0.78
C ARG A 30 16.82 4.88 -0.57
N PRO A 31 17.48 3.80 -0.10
CA PRO A 31 18.94 3.79 0.05
C PRO A 31 19.66 4.09 -1.27
N ALA A 32 19.21 3.50 -2.38
CA ALA A 32 19.79 3.73 -3.71
C ALA A 32 19.70 5.20 -4.14
N VAL A 33 18.57 5.85 -3.90
CA VAL A 33 18.35 7.27 -4.20
C VAL A 33 19.22 8.17 -3.32
N ILE A 34 19.43 7.79 -2.05
CA ILE A 34 20.31 8.52 -1.14
C ILE A 34 21.79 8.38 -1.55
N SER A 35 22.21 7.25 -2.10
CA SER A 35 23.59 7.07 -2.56
C SER A 35 23.86 7.69 -3.93
N ALA A 36 22.89 7.63 -4.85
CA ALA A 36 23.12 7.94 -6.26
C ALA A 36 22.83 9.39 -6.66
N LEU A 37 21.95 10.10 -5.93
CA LEU A 37 21.47 11.43 -6.31
C LEU A 37 21.81 12.48 -5.25
N ASP A 38 21.84 13.74 -5.64
CA ASP A 38 21.92 14.91 -4.76
C ASP A 38 20.52 15.36 -4.27
N GLY A 39 20.46 16.18 -3.22
CA GLY A 39 19.22 16.50 -2.49
C GLY A 39 18.01 16.86 -3.37
N PRO A 40 18.10 17.87 -4.25
CA PRO A 40 17.00 18.26 -5.14
C PRO A 40 16.60 17.17 -6.12
N SER A 41 17.55 16.46 -6.73
CA SER A 41 17.26 15.39 -7.70
C SER A 41 16.54 14.21 -7.06
N ARG A 42 16.84 13.89 -5.79
CA ARG A 42 16.09 12.87 -5.02
C ARG A 42 14.62 13.22 -4.92
N LEU A 43 14.30 14.47 -4.62
CA LEU A 43 12.92 14.93 -4.43
C LEU A 43 12.14 14.92 -5.75
N LYS A 44 12.78 15.36 -6.84
CA LYS A 44 12.20 15.28 -8.19
C LYS A 44 11.88 13.84 -8.59
N LEU A 45 12.77 12.89 -8.29
CA LEU A 45 12.50 11.47 -8.56
C LEU A 45 11.28 10.96 -7.77
N TRP A 46 11.11 11.34 -6.50
CA TRP A 46 9.95 10.92 -5.72
C TRP A 46 8.64 11.49 -6.25
N VAL A 47 8.64 12.73 -6.76
CA VAL A 47 7.49 13.33 -7.44
C VAL A 47 7.08 12.52 -8.68
N GLU A 48 8.04 11.88 -9.35
CA GLU A 48 7.79 11.03 -10.51
C GLU A 48 7.39 9.58 -10.12
N VAL A 49 8.02 9.00 -9.11
CA VAL A 49 7.79 7.60 -8.71
C VAL A 49 6.43 7.42 -8.03
N LEU A 50 6.09 8.28 -7.07
CA LEU A 50 4.89 8.11 -6.24
C LEU A 50 3.58 8.05 -7.06
N PRO A 51 3.32 8.97 -8.01
CA PRO A 51 2.09 8.95 -8.79
C PRO A 51 1.97 7.69 -9.66
N ARG A 52 3.08 7.26 -10.29
CA ARG A 52 3.10 6.04 -11.11
C ARG A 52 2.77 4.81 -10.26
N PHE A 53 3.31 4.72 -9.05
CA PHE A 53 2.96 3.65 -8.12
C PHE A 53 1.50 3.76 -7.65
N PHE A 54 1.00 4.96 -7.39
CA PHE A 54 -0.36 5.16 -6.89
C PHE A 54 -1.46 4.77 -7.89
N VAL A 55 -1.20 4.82 -9.20
CA VAL A 55 -2.12 4.24 -10.19
C VAL A 55 -2.34 2.74 -9.94
N TRP A 56 -1.27 2.00 -9.65
CA TRP A 56 -1.37 0.58 -9.30
C TRP A 56 -2.04 0.37 -7.94
N VAL A 57 -1.75 1.22 -6.96
CA VAL A 57 -2.41 1.15 -5.65
C VAL A 57 -3.92 1.36 -5.78
N TRP A 58 -4.38 2.31 -6.59
CA TRP A 58 -5.81 2.49 -6.85
C TRP A 58 -6.47 1.24 -7.44
N ALA A 59 -5.82 0.59 -8.41
CA ALA A 59 -6.30 -0.68 -8.95
C ALA A 59 -6.38 -1.76 -7.85
N VAL A 60 -5.35 -1.89 -7.02
CA VAL A 60 -5.32 -2.85 -5.90
C VAL A 60 -6.40 -2.57 -4.86
N VAL A 61 -6.65 -1.30 -4.51
CA VAL A 61 -7.70 -0.85 -3.58
C VAL A 61 -9.09 -1.25 -4.07
N VAL A 62 -9.30 -1.38 -5.38
CA VAL A 62 -10.58 -1.89 -5.91
C VAL A 62 -10.59 -3.41 -5.99
N VAL A 63 -9.50 -4.03 -6.45
CA VAL A 63 -9.42 -5.48 -6.66
C VAL A 63 -9.49 -6.26 -5.34
N LEU A 64 -8.82 -5.81 -4.28
CA LEU A 64 -8.78 -6.52 -3.00
C LEU A 64 -10.17 -6.73 -2.37
N PRO A 65 -11.03 -5.72 -2.21
CA PRO A 65 -12.36 -5.93 -1.64
C PRO A 65 -13.27 -6.76 -2.57
N ILE A 66 -13.22 -6.55 -3.88
CA ILE A 66 -14.03 -7.34 -4.84
C ILE A 66 -13.67 -8.83 -4.73
N THR A 67 -12.38 -9.14 -4.78
CA THR A 67 -11.90 -10.53 -4.69
C THR A 67 -12.07 -11.10 -3.28
N GLY A 68 -11.86 -10.30 -2.23
CA GLY A 68 -12.05 -10.71 -0.84
C GLY A 68 -13.50 -11.09 -0.52
N ILE A 69 -14.46 -10.23 -0.89
CA ILE A 69 -15.89 -10.51 -0.72
C ILE A 69 -16.32 -11.68 -1.61
N GLY A 70 -15.82 -11.75 -2.85
CA GLY A 70 -16.06 -12.88 -3.75
C GLY A 70 -15.61 -14.22 -3.15
N MET A 71 -14.42 -14.27 -2.53
CA MET A 71 -13.95 -15.47 -1.84
C MET A 71 -14.82 -15.81 -0.62
N ILE A 72 -15.32 -14.81 0.11
CA ILE A 72 -16.24 -15.05 1.21
C ILE A 72 -17.50 -15.72 0.70
N GLN A 73 -18.13 -15.19 -0.34
CA GLN A 73 -19.37 -15.76 -0.91
C GLN A 73 -19.19 -17.14 -1.55
N LEU A 74 -18.00 -17.42 -2.12
CA LEU A 74 -17.71 -18.70 -2.77
C LEU A 74 -17.35 -19.81 -1.77
N HIS A 75 -16.82 -19.47 -0.59
CA HIS A 75 -16.24 -20.44 0.34
C HIS A 75 -16.90 -20.46 1.72
N PHE A 76 -17.59 -19.38 2.12
CA PHE A 76 -18.31 -19.25 3.38
C PHE A 76 -19.77 -18.89 3.09
N THR A 77 -20.72 -19.56 3.75
CA THR A 77 -22.16 -19.31 3.55
C THR A 77 -22.58 -17.89 3.96
N SER A 78 -21.79 -17.22 4.83
CA SER A 78 -22.05 -15.84 5.28
C SER A 78 -20.77 -15.14 5.82
N PHE A 79 -20.84 -13.83 6.05
CA PHE A 79 -19.79 -13.09 6.77
C PHE A 79 -19.61 -13.53 8.23
N GLU A 80 -20.68 -14.04 8.85
CA GLU A 80 -20.66 -14.52 10.24
C GLU A 80 -19.98 -15.89 10.38
N THR A 81 -19.95 -16.67 9.30
CA THR A 81 -19.24 -17.97 9.26
C THR A 81 -17.79 -17.83 8.80
N ALA A 82 -17.35 -16.63 8.40
CA ALA A 82 -15.95 -16.39 8.06
C ALA A 82 -15.09 -16.34 9.35
N PRO A 83 -13.88 -16.92 9.34
CA PRO A 83 -12.97 -16.87 10.48
C PRO A 83 -12.69 -15.42 10.91
N ARG A 84 -12.58 -15.17 12.22
CA ARG A 84 -12.37 -13.81 12.78
C ARG A 84 -11.12 -13.12 12.23
N TYR A 85 -10.07 -13.88 11.90
CA TYR A 85 -8.87 -13.31 11.28
C TYR A 85 -9.18 -12.61 9.94
N VAL A 86 -10.22 -13.02 9.20
CA VAL A 86 -10.67 -12.35 7.97
C VAL A 86 -11.24 -10.97 8.29
N GLN A 87 -12.00 -10.84 9.37
CA GLN A 87 -12.52 -9.55 9.85
C GLN A 87 -11.36 -8.62 10.27
N VAL A 88 -10.34 -9.16 10.93
CA VAL A 88 -9.11 -8.43 11.25
C VAL A 88 -8.41 -7.95 9.97
N MET A 89 -8.26 -8.82 8.95
CA MET A 89 -7.68 -8.43 7.66
C MET A 89 -8.46 -7.28 7.00
N MET A 90 -9.81 -7.32 7.04
CA MET A 90 -10.65 -6.24 6.53
C MET A 90 -10.44 -4.93 7.30
N GLY A 91 -10.38 -4.98 8.63
CA GLY A 91 -10.12 -3.81 9.47
C GLY A 91 -8.75 -3.18 9.18
N LEU A 92 -7.70 -4.01 9.09
CA LEU A 92 -6.36 -3.56 8.74
C LEU A 92 -6.30 -2.99 7.31
N TYR A 93 -7.02 -3.59 6.36
CA TYR A 93 -7.15 -3.05 5.01
C TYR A 93 -7.74 -1.62 5.01
N VAL A 94 -8.80 -1.37 5.80
CA VAL A 94 -9.37 -0.01 5.93
C VAL A 94 -8.33 0.97 6.47
N VAL A 95 -7.52 0.56 7.46
CA VAL A 95 -6.40 1.38 7.97
C VAL A 95 -5.39 1.68 6.85
N MET A 96 -5.00 0.68 6.06
CA MET A 96 -4.06 0.86 4.93
C MET A 96 -4.60 1.85 3.89
N VAL A 97 -5.89 1.76 3.55
CA VAL A 97 -6.55 2.68 2.62
C VAL A 97 -6.59 4.09 3.21
N ALA A 98 -6.93 4.26 4.49
CA ALA A 98 -6.94 5.58 5.13
C ALA A 98 -5.55 6.24 5.11
N LEU A 99 -4.49 5.48 5.38
CA LEU A 99 -3.11 5.95 5.28
C LEU A 99 -2.76 6.35 3.85
N PHE A 100 -3.12 5.51 2.87
CA PHE A 100 -2.90 5.80 1.45
C PHE A 100 -3.64 7.06 1.00
N LEU A 101 -4.91 7.21 1.35
CA LEU A 101 -5.71 8.39 1.03
C LEU A 101 -5.06 9.65 1.61
N ARG A 102 -4.63 9.62 2.87
CA ARG A 102 -3.92 10.74 3.50
C ARG A 102 -2.64 11.12 2.75
N ILE A 103 -1.84 10.14 2.35
CA ILE A 103 -0.62 10.37 1.57
C ILE A 103 -0.97 10.99 0.21
N HIS A 104 -1.92 10.39 -0.51
CA HIS A 104 -2.29 10.78 -1.87
C HIS A 104 -2.96 12.16 -1.93
N SER A 105 -3.91 12.45 -1.04
CA SER A 105 -4.73 13.66 -1.10
C SER A 105 -4.08 14.88 -0.44
N LEU A 106 -3.29 14.69 0.62
CA LEU A 106 -2.72 15.81 1.37
C LEU A 106 -1.23 16.01 1.09
N GLN A 107 -0.44 14.94 1.14
CA GLN A 107 1.03 15.06 1.16
C GLN A 107 1.67 15.08 -0.22
N LEU A 108 1.13 14.31 -1.18
CA LEU A 108 1.67 14.30 -2.54
C LEU A 108 1.52 15.67 -3.24
N PRO A 109 0.37 16.38 -3.15
CA PRO A 109 0.25 17.72 -3.70
C PRO A 109 1.19 18.73 -3.04
N GLU A 110 1.38 18.63 -1.72
CA GLU A 110 2.32 19.46 -0.96
C GLU A 110 3.76 19.26 -1.44
N LEU A 111 4.21 18.01 -1.58
CA LEU A 111 5.53 17.69 -2.11
C LEU A 111 5.73 18.25 -3.52
N ARG A 112 4.74 18.06 -4.41
CA ARG A 112 4.80 18.56 -5.79
C ARG A 112 4.95 20.06 -5.84
N ARG A 113 4.10 20.79 -5.11
CA ARG A 113 4.13 22.26 -5.03
C ARG A 113 5.48 22.76 -4.53
N ALA A 114 6.02 22.17 -3.46
CA ALA A 114 7.31 22.58 -2.92
C ALA A 114 8.47 22.30 -3.88
N VAL A 115 8.43 21.20 -4.64
CA VAL A 115 9.45 20.89 -5.67
C VAL A 115 9.34 21.84 -6.88
N GLU A 116 8.13 22.14 -7.34
CA GLU A 116 7.89 23.09 -8.44
C GLU A 116 8.32 24.51 -8.08
N GLY A 117 8.09 24.93 -6.83
CA GLY A 117 8.53 26.21 -6.29
C GLY A 117 10.00 26.25 -5.86
N ALA A 118 10.78 25.18 -6.07
CA ALA A 118 12.16 25.03 -5.60
C ALA A 118 12.36 25.26 -4.08
N GLN A 119 11.31 25.02 -3.28
CA GLN A 119 11.32 25.11 -1.82
C GLN A 119 11.86 23.80 -1.21
N TRP A 120 13.17 23.57 -1.34
CA TRP A 120 13.79 22.28 -1.05
C TRP A 120 13.64 21.80 0.41
N ALA A 121 13.65 22.72 1.38
CA ALA A 121 13.47 22.39 2.80
C ALA A 121 12.05 21.87 3.08
N GLU A 122 11.03 22.54 2.53
CA GLU A 122 9.62 22.15 2.66
C GLU A 122 9.36 20.83 1.93
N ALA A 123 9.90 20.67 0.71
CA ALA A 123 9.80 19.43 -0.04
C ALA A 123 10.43 18.24 0.70
N ALA A 124 11.58 18.44 1.36
CA ALA A 124 12.20 17.41 2.19
C ALA A 124 11.35 17.04 3.42
N ALA A 125 10.72 18.02 4.07
CA ALA A 125 9.81 17.78 5.18
C ALA A 125 8.56 16.99 4.74
N ALA A 126 7.93 17.38 3.63
CA ALA A 126 6.80 16.68 3.01
C ALA A 126 7.17 15.22 2.65
N GLN A 127 8.31 15.02 1.98
CA GLN A 127 8.84 13.69 1.66
C GLN A 127 9.04 12.84 2.92
N GLY A 128 9.60 13.43 3.99
CA GLY A 128 9.79 12.74 5.26
C GLY A 128 8.46 12.33 5.92
N SER A 129 7.42 13.14 5.75
CA SER A 129 6.05 12.83 6.19
C SER A 129 5.45 11.66 5.42
N ILE A 130 5.54 11.68 4.09
CA ILE A 130 5.12 10.58 3.20
C ILE A 130 5.83 9.29 3.60
N ARG A 131 7.15 9.34 3.77
CA ARG A 131 7.96 8.18 4.14
C ARG A 131 7.49 7.53 5.45
N ARG A 132 7.16 8.33 6.46
CA ARG A 132 6.68 7.80 7.74
C ARG A 132 5.35 7.08 7.57
N LEU A 133 4.39 7.69 6.87
CA LEU A 133 3.10 7.05 6.62
C LEU A 133 3.21 5.80 5.75
N VAL A 134 4.06 5.80 4.72
CA VAL A 134 4.35 4.60 3.92
C VAL A 134 4.98 3.50 4.78
N GLY A 135 5.89 3.85 5.70
CA GLY A 135 6.49 2.90 6.64
C GLY A 135 5.45 2.25 7.57
N PHE A 136 4.56 3.05 8.15
CA PHE A 136 3.44 2.51 8.94
C PHE A 136 2.53 1.62 8.11
N ASN A 137 2.18 2.06 6.89
CA ASN A 137 1.33 1.29 5.98
C ASN A 137 1.99 -0.05 5.58
N LEU A 138 3.31 -0.06 5.36
CA LEU A 138 4.08 -1.28 5.11
C LEU A 138 4.01 -2.25 6.29
N ILE A 139 4.19 -1.78 7.52
CA ILE A 139 4.09 -2.63 8.72
C ILE A 139 2.69 -3.27 8.82
N VAL A 140 1.64 -2.47 8.61
CA VAL A 140 0.26 -2.98 8.60
C VAL A 140 0.08 -4.00 7.48
N GLY A 141 0.56 -3.72 6.27
CA GLY A 141 0.49 -4.64 5.13
C GLY A 141 1.21 -5.96 5.36
N LEU A 142 2.40 -5.93 5.95
CA LEU A 142 3.15 -7.14 6.34
C LEU A 142 2.39 -7.94 7.40
N ALA A 143 1.75 -7.26 8.37
CA ALA A 143 0.91 -7.92 9.37
C ALA A 143 -0.30 -8.60 8.73
N VAL A 144 -0.97 -7.96 7.76
CA VAL A 144 -2.08 -8.56 7.00
C VAL A 144 -1.63 -9.83 6.27
N VAL A 145 -0.49 -9.77 5.58
CA VAL A 145 0.08 -10.93 4.87
C VAL A 145 0.42 -12.06 5.84
N ALA A 146 1.02 -11.74 6.99
CA ALA A 146 1.36 -12.71 8.03
C ALA A 146 0.09 -13.40 8.61
N ILE A 147 -0.96 -12.63 8.90
CA ILE A 147 -2.25 -13.16 9.37
C ILE A 147 -2.87 -14.10 8.33
N ALA A 148 -2.88 -13.68 7.06
CA ALA A 148 -3.41 -14.49 5.96
C ALA A 148 -2.65 -15.82 5.80
N ALA A 149 -1.32 -15.80 5.98
CA ALA A 149 -0.48 -16.99 5.90
C ALA A 149 -0.63 -17.91 7.13
N ALA A 150 -0.68 -17.34 8.33
CA ALA A 150 -0.73 -18.08 9.59
C ALA A 150 -2.13 -18.68 9.87
N ARG A 151 -3.20 -18.06 9.37
CA ARG A 151 -4.61 -18.47 9.56
C ARG A 151 -4.92 -18.78 11.04
N PRO A 152 -4.73 -17.81 11.94
CA PRO A 152 -4.91 -18.06 13.36
C PRO A 152 -6.36 -18.41 13.70
N THR A 153 -6.55 -19.19 14.76
CA THR A 153 -7.83 -19.79 15.13
C THR A 153 -8.68 -18.99 16.14
N PHE A 154 -8.20 -17.83 16.57
CA PHE A 154 -8.85 -16.98 17.59
C PHE A 154 -9.99 -16.12 17.04
#